data_AF-A0A1Y2UT24-F1
#
_entry.id   AF-A0A1Y2UT24-F1
#
_cell.length_a   1.000
_cell.length_b   1.000
_cell.length_c   1.000
_cell.angle_alpha   90.00
_cell.angle_beta   90.00
_cell.angle_gamma   90.00
#
_symmetry.space_group_name_H-M   'P 1'
#
loop_
_entity.id
_entity.type
_entity.pdbx_description
1 polymer ?
#
loop_
_entity_poly.entity_id
_entity_poly.type
_entity_poly.pdbx_seq_one_letter_code
_entity_poly.pdbx_strand_id
1 'polypeptide(L)'
;MSGHSVTRYDTSGTDLMIRYLSEKSLTLLQILGLIYGRNFHLFDPANEGYKIEDEAYLFMVLKRMHKFFGPFPRSYDDFKDPGVISVINVIHHEGPLEKPFHLIATKEVAPADKKFILKIMKLDPRDRPTAEELLADEWFTEESEDTRVPIKGE
;
A
#
# COMPACT_ATOMS: atom_id res chain seq x y z
N MET A 1 -30.19 -16.84 4.48
CA MET A 1 -29.57 -15.50 4.32
C MET A 1 -28.52 -15.37 5.40
N SER A 2 -27.25 -15.58 5.05
CA SER A 2 -26.14 -15.68 6.00
C SER A 2 -25.59 -14.28 6.30
N GLY A 3 -25.92 -13.75 7.48
CA GLY A 3 -25.32 -12.51 7.99
C GLY A 3 -23.88 -12.76 8.38
N HIS A 4 -22.94 -12.15 7.65
CA HIS A 4 -21.55 -12.07 8.10
C HIS A 4 -21.51 -11.13 9.31
N SER A 5 -21.38 -11.69 10.51
CA SER A 5 -21.06 -10.91 11.70
C SER A 5 -19.62 -10.45 11.59
N VAL A 6 -19.43 -9.16 11.31
CA VAL A 6 -18.13 -8.50 11.46
C VAL A 6 -17.86 -8.40 12.97
N THR A 7 -16.87 -9.16 13.42
CA THR A 7 -16.42 -9.20 14.81
C THR A 7 -15.97 -7.81 15.24
N ARG A 8 -16.54 -7.27 16.33
CA ARG A 8 -16.09 -6.01 16.95
C ARG A 8 -14.64 -6.17 17.43
N TYR A 9 -13.71 -5.41 16.85
CA TYR A 9 -12.34 -5.33 17.32
C TYR A 9 -12.27 -4.49 18.61
N ASP A 10 -11.46 -4.89 19.59
CA ASP A 10 -11.26 -4.23 20.89
C ASP A 10 -10.46 -2.92 20.73
N THR A 11 -10.99 -1.81 21.24
CA THR A 11 -10.84 -0.43 20.70
C THR A 11 -9.84 0.50 21.40
N SER A 12 -8.70 0.03 21.93
CA SER A 12 -7.66 0.98 22.38
C SER A 12 -6.27 0.78 21.78
N GLY A 13 -5.73 -0.44 21.74
CA GLY A 13 -4.41 -0.70 21.14
C GLY A 13 -4.48 -1.03 19.64
N THR A 14 -5.42 -1.90 19.27
CA THR A 14 -5.56 -2.43 17.90
C THR A 14 -5.91 -1.33 16.91
N ASP A 15 -6.85 -0.45 17.27
CA ASP A 15 -7.31 0.68 16.45
C ASP A 15 -6.20 1.71 16.25
N LEU A 16 -5.43 2.02 17.31
CA LEU A 16 -4.26 2.91 17.20
C LEU A 16 -3.21 2.34 16.25
N MET A 17 -3.02 1.02 16.24
CA MET A 17 -2.03 0.38 15.38
C MET A 17 -2.48 0.30 13.92
N ILE A 18 -3.75 -0.03 13.68
CA ILE A 18 -4.35 0.01 12.35
C ILE A 18 -4.32 1.44 11.80
N ARG A 19 -4.62 2.44 12.63
CA ARG A 19 -4.46 3.87 12.29
C ARG A 19 -3.02 4.20 11.98
N TYR A 20 -2.06 3.81 12.82
CA TYR A 20 -0.63 4.05 12.56
C TYR A 20 -0.19 3.48 11.21
N LEU A 21 -0.53 2.21 10.94
CA LEU A 21 -0.21 1.54 9.68
C LEU A 21 -0.89 2.23 8.50
N SER A 22 -2.15 2.63 8.64
CA SER A 22 -2.89 3.32 7.59
C SER A 22 -2.38 4.73 7.35
N GLU A 23 -2.17 5.55 8.38
CA GLU A 23 -1.59 6.90 8.30
C GLU A 23 -0.22 6.89 7.64
N LYS A 24 0.68 5.98 8.05
CA LYS A 24 1.96 5.81 7.36
C LYS A 24 1.75 5.41 5.92
N SER A 25 0.70 4.66 5.58
CA SER A 25 0.38 4.28 4.21
C SER A 25 -0.26 5.42 3.41
N LEU A 26 -0.98 6.35 4.04
CA LEU A 26 -1.52 7.56 3.40
C LEU A 26 -0.39 8.50 2.94
N THR A 27 0.72 8.60 3.69
CA THR A 27 1.88 9.39 3.24
C THR A 27 2.52 8.84 1.96
N LEU A 28 2.43 7.53 1.73
CA LEU A 28 2.88 6.92 0.47
C LEU A 28 1.92 7.18 -0.68
N LEU A 29 0.61 7.27 -0.42
CA LEU A 29 -0.38 7.62 -1.44
C LEU A 29 -0.09 8.99 -2.04
N GLN A 30 0.37 9.95 -1.23
CA GLN A 30 0.77 11.27 -1.72
C GLN A 30 1.90 11.15 -2.75
N ILE A 31 2.90 10.29 -2.51
CA ILE A 31 4.02 10.08 -3.44
C ILE A 31 3.56 9.40 -4.73
N LEU A 32 2.69 8.38 -4.66
CA LEU A 32 2.11 7.76 -5.86
C LEU A 32 1.30 8.76 -6.69
N GLY A 33 0.54 9.64 -6.04
CA GLY A 33 -0.19 10.72 -6.70
C GLY A 33 0.73 11.73 -7.40
N LEU A 34 1.93 11.96 -6.87
CA LEU A 34 2.96 12.77 -7.52
C LEU A 34 3.56 12.07 -8.75
N ILE A 35 3.79 10.76 -8.68
CA ILE A 35 4.39 9.98 -9.79
C ILE A 35 3.42 9.80 -10.95
N TYR A 36 2.16 9.41 -10.68
CA TYR A 36 1.18 9.13 -11.73
C TYR A 36 0.38 10.37 -12.18
N GLY A 37 0.44 11.46 -11.42
CA GLY A 37 -0.39 12.65 -11.63
C GLY A 37 -1.89 12.39 -11.45
N ARG A 38 -2.70 13.46 -11.53
CA ARG A 38 -4.19 13.41 -11.56
C ARG A 38 -4.89 12.71 -10.38
N ASN A 39 -4.42 12.93 -9.15
CA ASN A 39 -5.13 12.49 -7.94
C ASN A 39 -5.42 10.96 -7.95
N PHE A 40 -4.49 10.17 -8.50
CA PHE A 40 -4.61 8.71 -8.56
C PHE A 40 -4.31 8.10 -7.18
N HIS A 41 -5.36 7.70 -6.48
CA HIS A 41 -5.26 7.09 -5.16
C HIS A 41 -5.42 5.57 -5.25
N LEU A 42 -4.30 4.87 -5.43
CA LEU A 42 -4.27 3.43 -5.69
C LEU A 42 -5.01 2.58 -4.63
N PHE A 43 -5.02 3.03 -3.37
CA PHE A 43 -5.65 2.29 -2.27
C PHE A 43 -6.89 2.95 -1.70
N ASP A 44 -7.33 4.10 -2.20
CA ASP A 44 -8.50 4.80 -1.66
C ASP A 44 -9.80 4.04 -2.03
N PRO A 45 -10.49 3.43 -1.05
CA PRO A 45 -11.69 2.64 -1.29
C PRO A 45 -12.93 3.47 -1.60
N ALA A 46 -12.82 4.79 -1.79
CA ALA A 46 -13.94 5.66 -2.18
C ALA A 46 -14.70 5.18 -3.43
N ASN A 47 -14.01 4.60 -4.42
CA ASN A 47 -14.65 4.01 -5.61
C ASN A 47 -15.46 2.72 -5.31
N GLU A 48 -15.30 2.12 -4.14
CA GLU A 48 -16.15 1.04 -3.62
C GLU A 48 -17.25 1.57 -2.65
N GLY A 49 -17.34 2.90 -2.47
CA GLY A 49 -18.37 3.54 -1.65
C GLY A 49 -17.99 3.77 -0.19
N TYR A 50 -16.77 3.44 0.23
CA TYR A 50 -16.30 3.67 1.60
C TYR A 50 -15.84 5.11 1.81
N LYS A 51 -16.30 5.73 2.90
CA LYS A 51 -15.90 7.06 3.35
C LYS A 51 -14.86 6.97 4.46
N ILE A 52 -14.08 8.03 4.64
CA ILE A 52 -13.01 8.09 5.65
C ILE A 52 -13.56 7.84 7.07
N GLU A 53 -14.80 8.22 7.33
CA GLU A 53 -15.47 8.04 8.62
C GLU A 53 -15.98 6.62 8.85
N ASP A 54 -16.00 5.76 7.82
CA ASP A 54 -16.45 4.38 7.96
C ASP A 54 -15.40 3.56 8.72
N GLU A 55 -15.83 2.81 9.73
CA GLU A 55 -14.92 1.94 10.52
C GLU A 55 -14.16 0.93 9.64
N ALA A 56 -14.75 0.52 8.52
CA ALA A 56 -14.13 -0.41 7.57
C ALA A 56 -13.11 0.26 6.61
N TYR A 57 -13.03 1.60 6.57
CA TYR A 57 -12.19 2.31 5.59
C TYR A 57 -10.72 1.90 5.68
N LEU A 58 -10.15 1.91 6.89
CA LEU A 58 -8.74 1.55 7.11
C LEU A 58 -8.46 0.08 6.77
N PHE A 59 -9.40 -0.81 7.08
CA PHE A 59 -9.31 -2.23 6.69
C PHE A 59 -9.27 -2.38 5.17
N MET A 60 -10.13 -1.64 4.45
CA MET A 60 -10.16 -1.67 2.98
C MET A 60 -8.88 -1.12 2.35
N VAL A 61 -8.28 -0.08 2.94
CA VAL A 61 -6.96 0.42 2.53
C VAL A 61 -5.90 -0.68 2.67
N LEU A 62 -5.82 -1.34 3.82
CA LEU A 62 -4.86 -2.44 4.06
C LEU A 62 -5.06 -3.61 3.11
N LYS A 63 -6.32 -3.99 2.84
CA LYS A 63 -6.68 -5.04 1.88
C LYS A 63 -6.19 -4.69 0.46
N ARG A 64 -6.36 -3.44 0.03
CA ARG A 64 -5.86 -3.00 -1.28
C ARG A 64 -4.34 -2.94 -1.35
N MET A 65 -3.68 -2.49 -0.30
CA MET A 65 -2.21 -2.56 -0.22
C MET A 65 -1.72 -4.00 -0.36
N HIS A 66 -2.36 -4.95 0.33
CA HIS A 66 -2.06 -6.36 0.19
C HIS A 66 -2.23 -6.84 -1.26
N LYS A 67 -3.33 -6.46 -1.93
CA LYS A 67 -3.60 -6.83 -3.33
C LYS A 67 -2.45 -6.45 -4.28
N PHE A 68 -1.81 -5.30 -4.08
CA PHE A 68 -0.76 -4.80 -4.96
C PHE A 68 0.67 -5.11 -4.46
N PHE A 69 0.93 -5.01 -3.17
CA PHE A 69 2.27 -5.09 -2.58
C PHE A 69 2.46 -6.26 -1.61
N GLY A 70 1.44 -7.10 -1.47
CA GLY A 70 1.43 -8.29 -0.64
C GLY A 70 2.41 -9.39 -1.07
N PRO A 71 2.60 -10.39 -0.19
CA PRO A 71 1.92 -10.56 1.10
C PRO A 71 2.46 -9.66 2.23
N PHE A 72 1.69 -9.44 3.30
CA PHE A 72 2.22 -8.78 4.50
C PHE A 72 3.43 -9.56 5.07
N PRO A 73 4.52 -8.87 5.43
CA PRO A 73 5.73 -9.51 5.92
C PRO A 73 5.57 -10.06 7.34
N ARG A 74 6.38 -11.06 7.68
CA ARG A 74 6.41 -11.68 9.03
C ARG A 74 6.78 -10.71 10.15
N SER A 75 7.42 -9.60 9.83
CA SER A 75 7.77 -8.55 10.81
C SER A 75 6.54 -8.04 11.57
N TYR A 76 5.32 -8.18 11.02
CA TYR A 76 4.09 -7.85 11.74
C TYR A 76 3.83 -8.71 12.98
N ASP A 77 4.43 -9.90 13.08
CA ASP A 77 4.37 -10.74 14.28
C ASP A 77 5.00 -10.03 15.50
N ASP A 78 5.95 -9.10 15.26
CA ASP A 78 6.61 -8.32 16.31
C ASP A 78 5.65 -7.39 17.06
N PHE A 79 4.53 -7.01 16.45
CA PHE A 79 3.56 -6.14 17.09
C PHE A 79 2.84 -6.82 18.24
N LYS A 80 2.85 -8.16 18.30
CA LYS A 80 2.27 -8.99 19.38
C LYS A 80 0.83 -8.57 19.75
N ASP A 81 0.11 -8.00 18.80
CA ASP A 81 -1.25 -7.51 18.95
C ASP A 81 -2.21 -8.51 18.29
N PRO A 82 -3.10 -9.17 19.07
CA PRO A 82 -4.01 -10.17 18.53
C PRO A 82 -4.97 -9.63 17.46
N GLY A 83 -5.35 -8.35 17.54
CA GLY A 83 -6.22 -7.69 16.58
C GLY A 83 -5.54 -7.51 15.22
N VAL A 84 -4.30 -7.01 15.23
CA VAL A 84 -3.46 -6.86 14.03
C VAL A 84 -3.24 -8.22 13.36
N ILE A 85 -2.86 -9.23 14.14
CA ILE A 85 -2.66 -10.60 13.64
C ILE A 85 -3.96 -11.13 13.02
N SER A 86 -5.11 -10.91 13.67
CA SER A 86 -6.42 -11.32 13.14
C SER A 86 -6.73 -10.64 11.81
N VAL A 87 -6.51 -9.33 11.69
CA VAL A 87 -6.76 -8.58 10.45
C VAL A 87 -5.87 -9.08 9.30
N ILE A 88 -4.58 -9.30 9.56
CA ILE A 88 -3.65 -9.82 8.54
C ILE A 88 -4.07 -11.21 8.07
N ASN A 89 -4.42 -12.09 9.01
CA ASN A 89 -4.89 -13.44 8.68
C ASN A 89 -6.16 -13.38 7.81
N VAL A 90 -7.12 -12.52 8.15
CA VAL A 90 -8.32 -12.31 7.33
C VAL A 90 -7.95 -11.90 5.90
N ILE A 91 -7.05 -10.94 5.73
CA ILE A 91 -6.62 -10.45 4.41
C ILE A 91 -5.85 -11.54 3.63
N HIS A 92 -4.99 -12.32 4.28
CA HIS A 92 -4.27 -13.44 3.65
C HIS A 92 -5.22 -14.54 3.14
N HIS A 93 -6.36 -14.76 3.81
CA HIS A 93 -7.33 -15.78 3.44
C HIS A 93 -8.20 -15.42 2.23
N GLU A 94 -8.19 -14.18 1.73
CA GLU A 94 -9.04 -13.75 0.61
C GLU A 94 -8.56 -14.21 -0.78
N GLY A 95 -7.45 -14.95 -0.87
CA GLY A 95 -6.99 -15.58 -2.10
C GLY A 95 -5.86 -14.84 -2.83
N PRO A 96 -5.39 -15.37 -3.97
CA PRO A 96 -4.16 -14.92 -4.61
C PRO A 96 -4.28 -13.51 -5.20
N LEU A 97 -3.15 -12.80 -5.19
CA LEU A 97 -3.02 -11.45 -5.71
C LEU A 97 -3.36 -11.42 -7.20
N GLU A 98 -4.46 -10.76 -7.58
CA GLU A 98 -4.88 -10.72 -8.99
C GLU A 98 -3.81 -10.10 -9.90
N LYS A 99 -3.06 -9.09 -9.42
CA LYS A 99 -1.96 -8.41 -10.13
C LYS A 99 -0.99 -7.73 -9.16
N PRO A 100 0.01 -8.43 -8.61
CA PRO A 100 0.97 -7.78 -7.74
C PRO A 100 1.82 -6.78 -8.54
N PHE A 101 2.10 -5.62 -7.95
CA PHE A 101 2.72 -4.47 -8.60
C PHE A 101 4.11 -4.79 -9.18
N HIS A 102 4.85 -5.70 -8.55
CA HIS A 102 6.14 -6.14 -9.08
C HIS A 102 6.02 -6.90 -10.42
N LEU A 103 4.83 -7.42 -10.77
CA LEU A 103 4.55 -8.06 -12.06
C LEU A 103 3.97 -7.12 -13.12
N ILE A 104 3.68 -5.86 -12.78
CA ILE A 104 3.21 -4.85 -13.76
C ILE A 104 4.24 -4.70 -14.87
N ALA A 105 3.76 -4.67 -16.12
CA ALA A 105 4.64 -4.64 -17.28
C ALA A 105 5.38 -3.30 -17.39
N THR A 106 6.58 -3.31 -17.97
CA THR A 106 7.31 -2.06 -18.30
C THR A 106 6.56 -1.17 -19.30
N LYS A 107 5.54 -1.72 -19.99
CA LYS A 107 4.61 -0.98 -20.83
C LYS A 107 3.67 -0.06 -20.04
N GLU A 108 3.46 -0.34 -18.76
CA GLU A 108 2.54 0.38 -17.88
C GLU A 108 3.27 1.35 -16.94
N VAL A 109 4.52 1.03 -16.57
CA VAL A 109 5.35 1.84 -15.66
C VAL A 109 6.80 1.75 -16.13
N ALA A 110 7.45 2.91 -16.30
CA ALA A 110 8.85 2.96 -16.67
C ALA A 110 9.73 2.21 -15.64
N PRO A 111 10.81 1.52 -16.06
CA PRO A 111 11.66 0.74 -15.16
C PRO A 111 12.17 1.54 -13.94
N ALA A 112 12.63 2.78 -14.14
CA ALA A 112 13.09 3.65 -13.05
C ALA A 112 11.98 3.93 -12.03
N ASP A 113 10.79 4.35 -12.48
CA ASP A 113 9.62 4.60 -11.62
C ASP A 113 9.21 3.34 -10.87
N LYS A 114 9.17 2.19 -11.55
CA LYS A 114 8.82 0.91 -10.94
C LYS A 114 9.79 0.54 -9.82
N LYS A 115 11.10 0.69 -10.06
CA LYS A 115 12.16 0.43 -9.06
C LYS A 115 11.99 1.34 -7.85
N PHE A 116 11.74 2.63 -8.08
CA PHE A 116 11.53 3.62 -7.03
C PHE A 116 10.26 3.34 -6.22
N ILE A 117 9.12 3.09 -6.89
CA ILE A 117 7.85 2.74 -6.24
C ILE A 117 8.01 1.50 -5.37
N LEU A 118 8.62 0.42 -5.87
CA LEU A 118 8.84 -0.81 -5.10
C LEU A 118 9.77 -0.62 -3.88
N LYS A 119 10.60 0.43 -3.88
CA LYS A 119 11.46 0.80 -2.75
C LYS A 119 10.65 1.49 -1.65
N ILE A 120 9.82 2.46 -2.00
CA ILE A 120 9.01 3.21 -1.02
C ILE A 120 7.77 2.45 -0.55
N MET A 121 7.19 1.60 -1.40
CA MET A 121 5.95 0.88 -1.14
C MET A 121 6.17 -0.42 -0.33
N LYS A 122 6.89 -0.34 0.79
CA LYS A 122 6.98 -1.45 1.75
C LYS A 122 5.73 -1.50 2.62
N LEU A 123 5.15 -2.70 2.76
CA LEU A 123 3.99 -2.90 3.61
C LEU A 123 4.31 -2.57 5.07
N ASP A 124 5.43 -3.07 5.60
CA ASP A 124 5.91 -2.64 6.90
C ASP A 124 6.53 -1.23 6.80
N PRO A 125 6.00 -0.24 7.54
CA PRO A 125 6.57 1.10 7.53
C PRO A 125 8.00 1.17 8.09
N ARG A 126 8.45 0.18 8.87
CA ARG A 126 9.82 0.12 9.41
C ARG A 126 10.87 -0.21 8.36
N ASP A 127 10.46 -0.84 7.26
CA ASP A 127 11.34 -1.21 6.15
C ASP A 127 11.48 -0.09 5.10
N ARG A 128 10.75 1.02 5.26
CA ARG A 128 10.77 2.13 4.31
C ARG A 128 12.01 2.99 4.52
N PRO A 129 12.64 3.47 3.44
CA PRO A 129 13.73 4.42 3.56
C PRO A 129 13.28 5.70 4.25
N THR A 130 14.20 6.34 4.94
CA THR A 130 14.02 7.70 5.46
C THR A 130 13.88 8.71 4.32
N ALA A 131 13.40 9.92 4.64
CA ALA A 131 13.32 10.99 3.64
C ALA A 131 14.70 11.36 3.06
N GLU A 132 15.77 11.32 3.87
CA GLU A 132 17.13 11.60 3.42
C GLU A 132 17.63 10.53 2.44
N GLU A 133 17.48 9.25 2.78
CA GLU A 133 17.83 8.14 1.88
C GLU A 133 17.01 8.16 0.59
N LEU A 134 15.74 8.58 0.68
CA LEU A 134 14.86 8.70 -0.48
C LEU A 134 15.31 9.82 -1.43
N LEU A 135 15.69 10.98 -0.89
CA LEU A 135 16.17 12.11 -1.67
C LEU A 135 17.54 11.85 -2.30
N ALA A 136 18.33 10.93 -1.73
CA ALA A 136 19.60 10.47 -2.28
C ALA A 136 19.46 9.35 -3.33
N ASP A 137 18.23 8.94 -3.66
CA ASP A 137 17.97 7.87 -4.62
C ASP A 137 18.39 8.27 -6.05
N GLU A 138 18.92 7.31 -6.81
CA GLU A 138 19.28 7.48 -8.23
C GLU A 138 18.10 8.02 -9.07
N TRP A 139 16.86 7.75 -8.66
CA TRP A 139 15.66 8.23 -9.34
C TRP A 139 15.61 9.76 -9.45
N PHE A 140 16.17 10.48 -8.47
CA PHE A 140 16.23 11.94 -8.45
C PHE A 140 17.44 12.53 -9.19
N THR A 141 18.30 11.70 -9.77
CA THR A 141 19.51 12.16 -10.47
C THR A 141 19.24 12.44 -11.94
N GLU A 142 20.09 13.26 -12.58
CA GLU A 142 19.99 13.55 -14.02
C GLU A 142 20.29 12.34 -14.91
N GLU A 143 20.94 11.31 -14.37
CA GLU A 143 21.25 10.04 -15.04
C GLU A 143 20.08 9.05 -15.00
N SER A 144 19.02 9.36 -14.23
CA SER A 144 17.78 8.58 -14.19
C SER A 144 17.11 8.57 -15.56
N GLU A 145 16.44 7.45 -15.89
CA GLU A 145 15.67 7.34 -17.13
C GLU A 145 14.58 8.43 -17.16
N ASP A 146 14.50 9.22 -18.24
CA ASP A 146 13.45 10.23 -18.37
C ASP A 146 12.09 9.56 -18.64
N THR A 147 11.33 9.35 -17.57
CA THR A 147 10.04 8.67 -17.61
C THR A 147 8.89 9.54 -18.13
N ARG A 148 9.16 10.81 -18.49
CA ARG A 148 8.19 11.72 -19.13
C ARG A 148 7.97 11.40 -20.60
N VAL A 149 8.86 10.63 -21.22
CA VAL A 149 8.69 10.18 -22.60
C VAL A 149 7.67 9.05 -22.63
N PRO A 150 6.62 9.14 -23.48
CA PRO A 150 5.63 8.07 -23.58
C PRO A 150 6.30 6.74 -23.90
N ILE A 151 5.98 5.71 -23.12
CA ILE A 151 6.46 4.35 -23.41
C ILE A 151 5.88 3.96 -24.78
N LYS A 152 6.76 3.75 -25.76
CA LYS A 152 6.34 3.34 -27.12
C LYS A 152 5.63 1.99 -27.02
N GLY A 153 4.34 1.98 -27.31
CA GLY A 153 3.60 0.76 -27.62
C GLY A 153 4.03 0.26 -29.01
N GLU A 154 4.57 -0.95 -29.07
CA GLU A 154 4.61 -1.75 -30.31
C GLU A 154 3.23 -2.36 -30.58
#